data_AF-A0ABD0PRJ4-F1
#
_entry.id   AF-A0ABD0PRJ4-F1
#
_cell.length_a   1.000
_cell.length_b   1.000
_cell.length_c   1.000
_cell.angle_alpha   90.00
_cell.angle_beta   90.00
_cell.angle_gamma   90.00
#
_symmetry.space_group_name_H-M   'P 1'
#
loop_
_entity.id
_entity.type
_entity.pdbx_description
1 polymer ?
#
loop_
_entity_poly.entity_id
_entity_poly.type
_entity_poly.pdbx_seq_one_letter_code
_entity_poly.pdbx_strand_id
1 'polypeptide(L)' 'IFKLMKMDSYTRFVRSPLYQNCMLSCVEGRPLPNVGTPEPKSRISKKSATPPSNRK' A
#
# COMPACT_ATOMS: atom_id res chain seq x y z
N ILE A 1 -6.20 -12.83 -24.27
CA ILE A 1 -5.75 -11.72 -23.40
C ILE A 1 -5.86 -12.03 -21.89
N PHE A 2 -6.97 -12.58 -21.38
CA PHE A 2 -7.16 -12.85 -19.94
C PHE A 2 -6.03 -13.65 -19.29
N LYS A 3 -5.58 -14.76 -19.90
CA LYS A 3 -4.48 -15.58 -19.37
C LYS A 3 -3.18 -14.79 -19.21
N LEU A 4 -2.87 -13.90 -20.14
CA LEU A 4 -1.69 -13.04 -20.09
C LEU A 4 -1.79 -12.06 -18.91
N MET A 5 -2.93 -11.35 -18.78
CA MET A 5 -3.15 -10.44 -17.65
C MET A 5 -3.13 -11.17 -16.31
N LYS A 6 -3.72 -12.37 -16.23
CA LYS A 6 -3.75 -13.18 -15.00
C LYS A 6 -2.34 -13.55 -14.52
N MET A 7 -1.42 -13.84 -15.44
CA MET A 7 -0.06 -14.27 -15.09
C MET A 7 0.87 -13.10 -14.81
N ASP A 8 0.70 -11.97 -15.49
CA ASP A 8 1.56 -10.81 -15.34
C ASP A 8 0.93 -9.71 -14.45
N SER A 9 -0.01 -8.95 -15.01
CA SER A 9 -0.52 -7.74 -14.36
C SER A 9 -1.33 -8.02 -13.09
N TYR A 10 -2.14 -9.09 -13.08
CA TYR A 10 -2.91 -9.50 -11.90
C TYR A 10 -2.01 -9.96 -10.76
N THR A 11 -0.99 -10.79 -11.06
CA THR A 11 -0.02 -11.25 -10.07
C THR A 11 0.71 -10.07 -9.42
N ARG A 12 1.13 -9.08 -10.23
CA ARG A 12 1.77 -7.87 -9.74
C ARG A 12 0.81 -6.98 -8.95
N PHE A 13 -0.45 -6.89 -9.36
CA PHE A 13 -1.49 -6.11 -8.68
C PHE A 13 -1.76 -6.63 -7.26
N VAL A 14 -1.97 -7.95 -7.09
CA VAL A 14 -2.25 -8.55 -5.76
C VAL A 14 -1.07 -8.38 -4.79
N ARG A 15 0.17 -8.31 -5.29
CA ARG A 15 1.36 -8.07 -4.47
C ARG A 15 1.67 -6.58 -4.27
N SER A 16 0.94 -5.69 -4.93
CA SER A 16 1.23 -4.26 -4.89
C SER A 16 0.81 -3.63 -3.55
N PRO A 17 1.43 -2.50 -3.16
CA PRO A 17 0.98 -1.72 -2.01
C PRO A 17 -0.47 -1.25 -2.11
N LEU A 18 -0.98 -1.05 -3.34
CA LEU A 18 -2.38 -0.65 -3.55
C LEU A 18 -3.33 -1.72 -3.01
N TYR A 19 -3.12 -2.98 -3.37
CA TYR A 19 -3.95 -4.08 -2.88
C TYR A 19 -3.84 -4.22 -1.35
N GLN A 20 -2.63 -4.10 -0.80
CA GLN A 20 -2.41 -4.16 0.64
C GLN A 20 -3.14 -3.04 1.39
N ASN A 21 -3.07 -1.80 0.89
CA ASN A 21 -3.75 -0.67 1.51
C ASN A 21 -5.27 -0.83 1.47
N CYS A 22 -5.83 -1.33 0.36
CA CYS A 22 -7.26 -1.64 0.29
C CYS A 22 -7.66 -2.71 1.31
N MET A 23 -6.87 -3.79 1.44
CA MET A 23 -7.13 -4.84 2.42
C MET A 23 -7.07 -4.31 3.86
N LEU A 24 -6.12 -3.43 4.16
CA LEU A 24 -6.02 -2.75 5.46
C LEU A 24 -7.23 -1.86 5.74
N SER A 25 -7.64 -1.03 4.77
CA SER A 25 -8.86 -0.23 4.89
C SER A 25 -10.09 -1.08 5.17
N CYS A 26 -10.24 -2.23 4.49
CA CYS A 26 -11.35 -3.16 4.71
C CYS A 26 -11.37 -3.72 6.15
N VAL A 27 -10.22 -4.11 6.70
CA VAL A 27 -10.17 -4.67 8.07
C VAL A 27 -10.28 -3.61 9.15
N GLU A 28 -9.81 -2.39 8.89
CA GLU A 28 -9.90 -1.27 9.83
C GLU A 28 -11.23 -0.50 9.72
N GLY A 29 -12.12 -0.87 8.78
CA GLY A 29 -13.38 -0.16 8.54
C GLY A 29 -13.20 1.26 8.01
N ARG A 30 -12.04 1.55 7.39
CA ARG A 30 -11.74 2.87 6.81
C ARG A 30 -12.19 2.95 5.34
N PRO A 31 -12.41 4.17 4.81
CA PRO A 31 -12.66 4.35 3.39
C PRO A 31 -11.54 3.77 2.52
N LEU A 32 -11.91 3.24 1.34
CA LEU A 32 -10.95 2.73 0.37
C LEU A 32 -10.07 3.86 -0.19
N PRO A 33 -8.80 3.58 -0.51
CA PRO A 33 -7.92 4.56 -1.15
C PRO A 33 -8.45 4.92 -2.55
N ASN A 34 -8.28 6.18 -2.96
CA ASN A 34 -8.71 6.64 -4.27
C ASN A 34 -7.86 5.97 -5.38
N VAL A 35 -8.50 5.13 -6.20
CA VAL A 35 -7.89 4.41 -7.30
C VAL A 35 -8.14 5.16 -8.61
N GLY A 36 -7.27 6.10 -8.98
CA GLY A 36 -7.43 6.82 -10.24
C GLY A 36 -6.59 8.09 -10.37
N THR A 37 -6.25 8.70 -9.25
CA THR A 37 -5.24 9.76 -9.21
C THR A 37 -3.88 9.13 -8.97
N PRO A 38 -2.87 9.36 -9.85
CA PRO A 38 -1.50 9.02 -9.51
C PRO A 38 -1.12 9.88 -8.29
N GLU A 39 -1.25 9.29 -7.10
CA GLU A 39 -0.64 9.84 -5.89
C GLU A 39 0.81 10.19 -6.24
N PRO A 40 1.26 11.43 -5.97
CA PRO A 40 2.67 11.74 -6.05
C PRO A 40 3.40 10.66 -5.26
N LYS A 41 4.53 10.15 -5.76
CA LYS A 41 5.39 9.21 -5.02
C LYS A 41 6.03 9.91 -3.82
N SER A 42 5.22 10.44 -2.92
CA SER A 42 5.56 10.89 -1.59
C SER A 42 5.84 9.61 -0.82
N ARG A 43 7.14 9.30 -0.75
CA ARG A 43 7.82 8.43 0.21
C ARG A 43 6.82 7.79 1.17
N ILE A 44 6.67 6.47 1.07
CA ILE A 44 6.33 5.68 2.26
C ILE A 44 7.37 6.10 3.29
N SER A 45 6.94 7.00 4.17
CA SER A 45 7.67 7.40 5.34
C SER A 45 7.76 6.10 6.12
N LYS A 46 8.89 5.41 5.96
CA LYS A 46 9.35 4.47 6.97
C LYS A 46 9.22 5.26 8.25
N LYS A 47 8.24 4.93 9.09
CA LYS A 47 8.25 5.34 10.49
C LYS A 47 9.50 4.71 11.06
N SER A 48 10.63 5.40 10.90
CA SER A 48 11.80 5.23 11.74
C SER A 48 11.30 5.58 13.13
N ALA A 49 10.90 4.55 13.87
CA ALA A 49 10.75 4.65 15.30
C ALA A 49 12.13 5.00 15.84
N THR A 50 12.39 6.29 16.00
CA THR A 50 13.46 6.78 16.87
C THR A 50 13.07 6.41 18.30
N PRO A 51 13.87 5.62 19.03
CA PRO A 51 13.69 5.51 20.47
C PRO A 51 14.04 6.87 21.08
N PRO A 52 13.23 7.43 22.00
CA PRO A 52 13.64 8.60 22.75
C PRO A 52 14.71 8.17 23.75
N SER A 53 15.99 8.40 23.44
CA SER A 53 17.07 8.32 24.41
C SER A 53 17.09 9.62 25.23
N ASN A 54 16.22 9.67 26.24
CA ASN A 54 16.32 10.62 27.34
C ASN A 54 16.47 9.82 28.64
N ARG A 55 17.70 9.69 29.13
CA ARG A 55 18.00 9.47 30.56
C ARG A 55 19.33 10.16 30.91
N LYS A 56 19.14 11.33 31.54
CA LYS A 56 19.79 11.85 32.76
C LYS A 56 21.29 11.66 32.95
#